data_AF-A0A9E5GF11-F1
#
_entry.id   AF-A0A9E5GF11-F1
#
_cell.length_a   1.000
_cell.length_b   1.000
_cell.length_c   1.000
_cell.angle_alpha   90.00
_cell.angle_beta   90.00
_cell.angle_gamma   90.00
#
_symmetry.space_group_name_H-M   'P 1'
#
loop_
_entity.id
_entity.type
_entity.pdbx_description
1 polymer ?
#
loop_
_entity_poly.entity_id
_entity_poly.type
_entity_poly.pdbx_seq_one_letter_code
_entity_poly.pdbx_strand_id
1 'polypeptide(L)'
;MIGIGLGVCFVAVIMLYLAPLSIASFSLLLLGIGCAPVFPSLIHETPRTFGPERSSRIIGLQMASAYVGSTITPPLFGLLGTVLGMYWMPLLQMMILLLMILCIGILMRISRSSRH
;
A
#
# COMPACT_ATOMS: atom_id res chain seq x y z
N MET A 1 6.26 -5.35 11.98
CA MET A 1 6.90 -4.52 10.94
C MET A 1 5.88 -3.79 10.07
N ILE A 2 4.86 -4.49 9.54
CA ILE A 2 3.81 -3.89 8.69
C ILE A 2 3.12 -2.67 9.33
N GLY A 3 2.78 -2.73 10.62
CA GLY A 3 2.13 -1.60 11.33
C GLY A 3 3.00 -0.33 11.42
N ILE A 4 4.32 -0.48 11.55
CA ILE A 4 5.26 0.66 11.57
C ILE A 4 5.33 1.28 10.17
N GLY A 5 5.44 0.45 9.13
CA GLY A 5 5.43 0.92 7.73
C GLY A 5 4.14 1.68 7.39
N LEU A 6 2.98 1.16 7.80
CA LEU A 6 1.68 1.84 7.65
C LEU A 6 1.63 3.19 8.39
N GLY A 7 2.17 3.26 9.61
CA GLY A 7 2.26 4.51 10.36
C GLY A 7 3.12 5.55 9.65
N VAL A 8 4.27 5.14 9.12
CA VAL A 8 5.14 6.01 8.32
C VAL A 8 4.43 6.50 7.05
N CYS A 9 3.73 5.61 6.32
CA CYS A 9 2.93 6.01 5.16
C CYS A 9 1.84 7.02 5.54
N PHE A 10 1.16 6.82 6.66
CA PHE A 10 0.12 7.75 7.12
C PHE A 10 0.68 9.15 7.40
N VAL A 11 1.80 9.23 8.12
CA VAL A 11 2.48 10.51 8.36
C VAL A 11 2.96 11.15 7.05
N ALA A 12 3.50 10.34 6.13
CA ALA A 12 3.96 10.81 4.83
C ALA A 12 2.83 11.44 4.00
N VAL A 13 1.64 10.82 3.98
CA VAL A 13 0.50 11.38 3.24
C VAL A 13 -0.07 12.63 3.91
N ILE A 14 -0.08 12.70 5.24
CA ILE A 14 -0.44 13.95 5.96
C ILE A 14 0.53 15.07 5.60
N MET A 15 1.85 14.81 5.62
CA MET A 15 2.83 15.81 5.20
C MET A 15 2.62 16.21 3.74
N LEU A 16 2.32 15.27 2.83
CA LEU A 16 2.07 15.60 1.43
C LEU A 16 0.85 16.53 1.24
N TYR A 17 -0.14 16.44 2.14
CA TYR A 17 -1.33 17.30 2.09
C TYR A 17 -1.10 18.68 2.71
N LEU A 18 -0.32 18.77 3.80
CA LEU A 18 -0.13 20.00 4.56
C LEU A 18 1.08 20.83 4.12
N ALA A 19 2.07 20.22 3.44
CA ALA A 19 3.38 20.83 3.33
C ALA A 19 3.56 21.70 2.07
N PRO A 20 4.32 22.81 2.18
CA PRO A 20 4.76 23.58 1.02
C PRO A 20 5.64 22.74 0.09
N LEU A 21 5.72 23.15 -1.18
CA LEU A 21 6.39 22.40 -2.26
C LEU A 21 7.80 21.91 -1.91
N SER A 22 8.54 22.66 -1.08
CA SER A 22 9.88 22.32 -0.59
C SER A 22 9.96 21.03 0.24
N ILE A 23 8.87 20.62 0.88
CA ILE A 23 8.79 19.44 1.76
C ILE A 23 8.13 18.25 1.04
N ALA A 24 7.40 18.48 -0.06
CA ALA A 24 6.69 17.44 -0.81
C ALA A 24 7.62 16.29 -1.25
N SER A 25 8.85 16.60 -1.70
CA SER A 25 9.85 15.58 -2.06
C SER A 25 10.24 14.69 -0.88
N PHE A 26 10.34 15.26 0.32
CA PHE A 26 10.64 14.50 1.54
C PHE A 26 9.47 13.61 1.95
N SER A 27 8.24 14.09 1.78
CA SER A 27 7.02 13.30 2.01
C SER A 27 6.95 12.08 1.08
N LEU A 28 7.30 12.24 -0.21
CA LEU A 28 7.38 11.12 -1.15
C LEU A 28 8.46 10.10 -0.78
N LEU A 29 9.60 10.57 -0.26
CA LEU A 29 10.67 9.70 0.21
C LEU A 29 10.24 8.88 1.44
N LEU A 30 9.61 9.53 2.42
CA LEU A 30 9.01 8.88 3.59
C LEU A 30 7.95 7.84 3.19
N LEU A 31 7.10 8.16 2.22
CA LEU A 31 6.09 7.27 1.70
C LEU A 31 6.72 6.00 1.10
N GLY A 32 7.80 6.13 0.33
CA GLY A 32 8.56 5.01 -0.21
C GLY A 32 9.15 4.12 0.89
N ILE A 33 9.76 4.73 1.91
CA ILE A 33 10.32 4.01 3.07
C ILE A 33 9.24 3.26 3.85
N GLY A 34 8.07 3.87 4.06
CA GLY A 34 6.94 3.24 4.75
C GLY A 34 6.38 2.03 4.00
N CYS A 35 6.36 2.08 2.66
CA CYS A 35 5.89 1.00 1.80
C CYS A 35 6.90 -0.15 1.67
N ALA A 36 8.21 0.12 1.74
CA ALA A 36 9.26 -0.89 1.53
C ALA A 36 9.11 -2.19 2.35
N PRO A 37 8.79 -2.18 3.66
CA PRO A 37 8.67 -3.40 4.44
C PRO A 37 7.33 -4.13 4.25
N VAL A 38 6.31 -3.52 3.63
CA VAL A 38 4.94 -4.08 3.57
C VAL A 38 4.92 -5.36 2.74
N PHE A 39 5.45 -5.30 1.53
CA PHE A 39 5.46 -6.42 0.59
C PHE A 39 6.26 -7.65 1.08
N PRO A 40 7.53 -7.52 1.50
CA PRO A 40 8.30 -8.67 2.02
C PRO A 40 7.69 -9.24 3.30
N SER A 41 7.12 -8.40 4.17
CA SER A 41 6.42 -8.89 5.37
C SER A 41 5.19 -9.72 5.00
N LEU A 42 4.43 -9.32 3.97
CA LEU A 42 3.23 -10.03 3.51
C LEU A 42 3.58 -11.43 2.96
N ILE A 43 4.65 -11.51 2.16
CA ILE A 43 5.16 -12.78 1.64
C ILE A 43 5.60 -13.70 2.78
N HIS A 44 6.25 -13.18 3.82
CA HIS A 44 6.70 -13.98 4.95
C HIS A 44 5.55 -14.47 5.85
N GLU A 45 4.48 -13.67 6.00
CA GLU A 45 3.30 -14.02 6.81
C GLU A 45 2.31 -14.96 6.09
N THR A 46 2.34 -15.00 4.75
CA THR A 46 1.42 -15.83 3.95
C THR A 46 1.61 -17.34 4.22
N PRO A 47 2.83 -17.91 4.22
CA PRO A 47 3.13 -19.29 4.67
C PRO A 47 2.60 -19.62 6.05
N ARG A 48 2.75 -18.69 7.00
CA ARG A 48 2.30 -18.88 8.38
C ARG A 48 0.78 -18.88 8.51
N THR A 49 0.08 -18.17 7.62
CA THR A 49 -1.38 -18.00 7.70
C THR A 49 -2.14 -19.06 6.91
N PHE A 50 -1.65 -19.48 5.74
CA PHE A 50 -2.38 -20.37 4.84
C PHE A 50 -1.73 -21.75 4.63
N GLY A 51 -0.58 -21.98 5.25
CA GLY A 51 0.22 -23.19 5.10
C GLY A 51 1.08 -23.17 3.83
N PRO A 52 2.23 -23.86 3.83
CA PRO A 52 3.21 -23.82 2.73
C PRO A 52 2.61 -24.31 1.40
N GLU A 53 1.69 -25.28 1.44
CA GLU A 53 1.07 -25.86 0.24
C GLU A 53 0.21 -24.87 -0.56
N ARG A 54 -0.50 -23.96 0.14
CA ARG A 54 -1.40 -22.98 -0.50
C ARG A 54 -0.74 -21.63 -0.74
N SER A 55 0.37 -21.36 -0.06
CA SER A 55 0.98 -20.04 -0.01
C SER A 55 1.54 -19.57 -1.35
N SER A 56 2.15 -20.46 -2.15
CA SER A 56 2.64 -20.08 -3.49
C SER A 56 1.53 -19.55 -4.39
N ARG A 57 0.32 -20.14 -4.32
CA ARG A 57 -0.84 -19.68 -5.11
C ARG A 57 -1.34 -18.32 -4.64
N ILE A 58 -1.36 -18.09 -3.32
CA ILE A 58 -1.82 -16.83 -2.73
C ILE A 58 -0.82 -15.70 -3.00
N ILE A 59 0.48 -15.97 -2.86
CA ILE A 59 1.54 -15.00 -3.22
C ILE A 59 1.45 -14.67 -4.70
N GLY A 60 1.23 -15.66 -5.58
CA GLY A 60 1.00 -15.42 -7.01
C GLY A 60 -0.20 -14.51 -7.29
N LEU A 61 -1.31 -14.69 -6.55
CA LEU A 61 -2.48 -13.82 -6.65
C LEU A 61 -2.21 -12.39 -6.14
N GLN A 62 -1.48 -12.26 -5.03
CA GLN A 62 -1.05 -10.96 -4.49
C GLN A 62 -0.16 -10.22 -5.50
N MET A 63 0.76 -10.92 -6.16
CA MET A 63 1.60 -10.35 -7.20
C MET A 63 0.81 -9.94 -8.44
N ALA A 64 -0.08 -10.81 -8.92
CA ALA A 64 -0.91 -10.50 -10.07
C ALA A 64 -1.79 -9.26 -9.83
N SER A 65 -2.41 -9.16 -8.66
CA SER A 65 -3.21 -7.97 -8.29
C SER A 65 -2.36 -6.70 -8.18
N ALA A 66 -1.14 -6.79 -7.63
CA ALA A 66 -0.19 -5.66 -7.58
C ALA A 66 0.25 -5.19 -8.98
N TYR A 67 0.46 -6.11 -9.91
CA TYR A 67 0.81 -5.77 -11.29
C TYR A 67 -0.36 -5.13 -12.03
N VAL A 68 -1.57 -5.66 -11.88
CA VAL A 68 -2.79 -5.05 -12.44
C VAL A 68 -2.96 -3.62 -11.92
N GLY A 69 -2.80 -3.41 -10.61
CA GLY A 69 -2.83 -2.07 -10.01
C GLY A 69 -1.75 -1.16 -10.59
N SER A 70 -0.51 -1.64 -10.73
CA SER A 70 0.62 -0.89 -11.31
C SER A 70 0.42 -0.55 -12.78
N THR A 71 -0.33 -1.35 -13.55
CA THR A 71 -0.66 -1.04 -14.95
C THR A 71 -1.79 -0.03 -15.06
N ILE A 72 -2.79 -0.07 -14.16
CA ILE A 72 -3.95 0.83 -14.18
C ILE A 72 -3.62 2.21 -13.60
N THR A 73 -2.76 2.27 -12.60
CA THR A 73 -2.47 3.52 -11.86
C THR A 73 -1.86 4.62 -12.74
N PRO A 74 -0.84 4.37 -13.60
CA PRO A 74 -0.22 5.42 -14.41
C PRO A 74 -1.17 6.05 -15.46
N PRO A 75 -1.96 5.28 -16.23
CA PRO A 75 -2.97 5.84 -17.13
C PRO A 75 -4.04 6.66 -16.39
N LEU A 76 -4.55 6.13 -15.27
CA LEU A 76 -5.50 6.84 -14.43
C LEU A 76 -4.91 8.16 -13.91
N PHE A 77 -3.65 8.10 -13.48
CA PHE A 77 -2.91 9.26 -13.00
C PHE A 77 -2.71 10.32 -14.08
N GLY A 78 -2.31 9.91 -15.28
CA GLY A 78 -2.13 10.81 -16.43
C GLY A 78 -3.43 11.48 -16.86
N LEU A 79 -4.52 10.72 -17.00
CA LEU A 79 -5.83 11.24 -17.41
C LEU A 79 -6.41 12.23 -16.38
N LEU A 80 -6.34 11.90 -15.10
CA LEU A 80 -6.84 12.81 -14.06
C LEU A 80 -5.93 14.02 -13.89
N GLY A 81 -4.62 13.86 -14.09
CA GLY A 81 -3.65 14.95 -14.08
C GLY A 81 -3.90 16.02 -15.14
N THR A 82 -4.40 15.65 -16.33
CA THR A 82 -4.71 16.61 -17.39
C THR A 82 -6.01 17.38 -17.15
N VAL A 83 -7.00 16.76 -16.48
CA VAL A 83 -8.31 17.39 -16.24
C VAL A 83 -8.35 18.18 -14.92
N LEU A 84 -7.76 17.64 -13.85
CA LEU A 84 -7.86 18.17 -12.47
C LEU A 84 -6.54 18.82 -11.98
N GLY A 85 -5.46 18.77 -12.76
CA GLY A 85 -4.13 19.20 -12.32
C GLY A 85 -3.48 18.23 -11.33
N MET A 86 -2.49 18.67 -10.55
CA MET A 86 -1.78 17.81 -9.58
C MET A 86 -2.38 17.82 -8.16
N TYR A 87 -3.41 18.65 -7.91
CA TYR A 87 -3.98 18.80 -6.56
C TYR A 87 -4.66 17.53 -6.02
N TRP A 88 -5.07 16.61 -6.89
CA TRP A 88 -5.74 15.38 -6.50
C TRP A 88 -4.78 14.23 -6.13
N MET A 89 -3.47 14.37 -6.41
CA MET A 89 -2.42 13.39 -6.06
C MET A 89 -2.53 12.84 -4.62
N PRO A 90 -2.54 13.71 -3.57
CA PRO A 90 -2.59 13.22 -2.20
C PRO A 90 -3.88 12.46 -1.88
N LEU A 91 -4.98 12.78 -2.58
CA LEU A 91 -6.26 12.11 -2.39
C LEU A 91 -6.20 10.65 -2.88
N LEU A 92 -5.62 10.40 -4.06
CA LEU A 92 -5.39 9.05 -4.56
C LEU A 92 -4.46 8.27 -3.63
N GLN A 93 -3.40 8.90 -3.13
CA GLN A 93 -2.48 8.26 -2.19
C GLN A 93 -3.17 7.86 -0.88
N MET A 94 -4.06 8.70 -0.35
CA MET A 94 -4.91 8.38 0.81
C MET A 94 -5.82 7.18 0.52
N MET A 95 -6.48 7.14 -0.65
CA MET A 95 -7.36 6.03 -1.02
C MET A 95 -6.61 4.70 -1.11
N ILE A 96 -5.42 4.69 -1.74
CA ILE A 96 -4.58 3.50 -1.84
C ILE A 96 -4.09 3.05 -0.45
N LEU A 97 -3.72 4.00 0.42
CA LEU A 97 -3.30 3.70 1.78
C LEU A 97 -4.44 3.08 2.61
N LEU A 98 -5.65 3.63 2.51
CA LEU A 98 -6.84 3.10 3.18
C LEU A 98 -7.17 1.68 2.69
N LEU A 99 -7.12 1.46 1.38
CA LEU A 99 -7.30 0.14 0.79
C LEU A 99 -6.26 -0.86 1.33
N MET A 100 -4.99 -0.43 1.41
CA MET A 100 -3.91 -1.27 1.95
C MET A 100 -4.14 -1.61 3.43
N ILE A 101 -4.54 -0.64 4.27
CA ILE A 101 -4.89 -0.86 5.67
C ILE A 101 -6.05 -1.85 5.81
N LEU A 102 -7.10 -1.70 4.98
CA LEU A 102 -8.25 -2.58 4.98
C LEU A 102 -7.84 -4.02 4.63
N CYS A 103 -7.09 -4.22 3.55
CA CYS A 103 -6.62 -5.54 3.11
C CYS A 103 -5.76 -6.21 4.19
N ILE A 104 -4.82 -5.49 4.78
CA ILE A 104 -3.96 -6.01 5.86
C ILE A 104 -4.79 -6.32 7.11
N GLY A 105 -5.77 -5.47 7.45
CA GLY A 105 -6.69 -5.69 8.56
C GLY A 105 -7.53 -6.96 8.39
N ILE A 106 -8.06 -7.19 7.19
CA ILE A 106 -8.80 -8.41 6.83
C ILE A 106 -7.88 -9.63 6.94
N LEU A 107 -6.68 -9.55 6.37
CA LEU A 107 -5.70 -10.64 6.43
C LEU A 107 -5.35 -11.02 7.88
N MET A 108 -5.13 -10.02 8.74
CA MET A 108 -4.86 -10.26 10.16
C MET A 108 -6.05 -10.88 10.90
N ARG A 109 -7.29 -10.52 10.55
CA ARG A 109 -8.49 -11.18 11.11
C ARG A 109 -8.57 -12.65 10.69
N ILE A 110 -8.32 -12.96 9.42
CA ILE A 110 -8.29 -14.34 8.92
C ILE A 110 -7.18 -15.13 9.61
N SER A 111 -5.98 -14.55 9.75
CA SER A 111 -4.84 -15.17 10.44
C SER A 111 -5.11 -15.48 11.91
N ARG A 112 -5.88 -14.63 12.61
CA ARG A 112 -6.35 -14.92 13.97
C ARG A 112 -7.40 -16.03 14.02
N SER A 113 -8.29 -16.08 13.04
CA SER A 113 -9.35 -17.10 12.97
C SER A 113 -8.81 -18.50 12.64
N SER A 114 -7.73 -18.61 11.86
CA SER A 114 -7.11 -19.90 11.49
C SER A 114 -6.18 -20.47 12.59
N ARG A 115 -5.99 -19.74 13.69
CA ARG A 115 -5.16 -20.15 14.83
C ARG A 115 -5.95 -20.87 15.94
N HIS A 116 -7.26 -21.03 15.74
CA HIS A 116 -8.17 -21.89 16.51
C HIS A 116 -8.52 -23.13 15.69
#